data_AF-A0A5N9EJ87-F1
#
_entry.id   AF-A0A5N9EJ87-F1
#
_cell.length_a   1.000
_cell.length_b   1.000
_cell.length_c   1.000
_cell.angle_alpha   90.00
_cell.angle_beta   90.00
_cell.angle_gamma   90.00
#
_symmetry.space_group_name_H-M   'P 1'
#
loop_
_entity.id
_entity.type
_entity.pdbx_description
1 polymer ?
#
loop_
_entity_poly.entity_id
_entity_poly.type
_entity_poly.pdbx_seq_one_letter_code
_entity_poly.pdbx_strand_id
1 'polypeptide(L)'
;MEQQKVYSTAQEDIPGWLVYDYRQANPVFWLVVSASGHVSRPCYFYLPAQGEPTLLVHHVEAGKFADSGVEVSVYSSRDSML
;
A
#
# COMPACT_ATOMS: atom_id res chain seq x y z
N MET A 1 14.59 10.33 7.64
CA MET A 1 15.12 8.96 7.84
C MET A 1 14.58 8.14 6.69
N GLU A 2 15.44 7.56 5.88
CA GLU A 2 15.04 6.74 4.74
C GLU A 2 14.45 5.42 5.27
N GLN A 3 13.29 5.02 4.74
CA GLN A 3 12.58 3.84 5.22
C GLN A 3 13.30 2.59 4.68
N GLN A 4 13.82 1.74 5.56
CA GLN A 4 14.51 0.51 5.16
C GLN A 4 13.50 -0.45 4.51
N LYS A 5 13.83 -0.97 3.32
CA LYS A 5 12.98 -1.93 2.59
C LYS A 5 12.91 -3.24 3.37
N VAL A 6 11.71 -3.61 3.83
CA VAL A 6 11.45 -4.80 4.70
C VAL A 6 10.66 -5.91 4.02
N TYR A 7 10.43 -5.80 2.71
CA TYR A 7 9.70 -6.76 1.91
C TYR A 7 10.56 -7.28 0.75
N SER A 8 10.46 -8.57 0.46
CA SER A 8 11.03 -9.22 -0.71
C SER A 8 10.07 -10.26 -1.27
N THR A 9 10.05 -10.40 -2.58
CA THR A 9 9.32 -11.48 -3.28
C THR A 9 10.31 -12.58 -3.63
N ALA A 10 10.33 -13.67 -2.86
CA ALA A 10 11.08 -14.87 -3.19
C ALA A 10 10.53 -16.10 -2.46
N GLN A 11 9.85 -17.01 -3.19
CA GLN A 11 9.96 -18.48 -3.10
C GLN A 11 8.87 -19.27 -3.85
N GLU A 12 7.86 -18.64 -4.46
CA GLU A 12 6.74 -19.35 -5.11
C GLU A 12 6.42 -18.73 -6.49
N ASP A 13 5.83 -19.50 -7.42
CA ASP A 13 5.32 -19.05 -8.75
C ASP A 13 4.14 -18.06 -8.65
N ILE A 14 4.14 -17.22 -7.61
CA ILE A 14 3.13 -16.23 -7.30
C ILE A 14 3.50 -14.91 -7.99
N PRO A 15 2.60 -14.29 -8.77
CA PRO A 15 2.90 -13.06 -9.52
C PRO A 15 3.02 -11.81 -8.65
N GLY A 16 2.62 -11.86 -7.38
CA GLY A 16 2.77 -10.79 -6.42
C GLY A 16 1.86 -10.94 -5.19
N TRP A 17 2.04 -10.04 -4.22
CA TRP A 17 1.26 -9.96 -3.00
C TRP A 17 0.39 -8.70 -3.01
N LEU A 18 -0.89 -8.86 -2.66
CA LEU A 18 -1.77 -7.73 -2.36
C LEU A 18 -2.02 -7.69 -0.85
N VAL A 19 -1.42 -6.71 -0.18
CA VAL A 19 -1.59 -6.48 1.25
C VAL A 19 -2.67 -5.43 1.44
N TYR A 20 -3.78 -5.86 2.00
CA TYR A 20 -4.94 -5.02 2.27
C TYR A 20 -4.99 -4.63 3.75
N ASP A 21 -5.36 -3.38 4.03
CA ASP A 21 -5.82 -2.96 5.36
C ASP A 21 -7.07 -2.08 5.29
N TYR A 22 -7.92 -2.26 6.30
CA TYR A 22 -8.99 -1.33 6.62
C TYR A 22 -9.18 -1.33 8.14
N ARG A 23 -9.15 -0.14 8.74
CA ARG A 23 -9.29 0.06 10.18
C ARG A 23 -8.22 -0.70 11.00
N GLN A 24 -7.00 -0.81 10.49
CA GLN A 24 -5.88 -1.49 11.18
C GLN A 24 -6.15 -2.97 11.48
N ALA A 25 -6.99 -3.61 10.66
CA ALA A 25 -7.28 -5.03 10.77
C ALA A 25 -6.07 -5.91 10.41
N ASN A 26 -5.17 -5.41 9.56
CA ASN A 26 -3.98 -6.11 9.13
C ASN A 26 -2.71 -5.36 9.56
N PRO A 27 -2.05 -5.77 10.66
CA PRO A 27 -0.82 -5.12 11.13
C PRO A 27 0.35 -5.26 10.15
N VAL A 28 0.35 -6.24 9.24
CA VAL A 28 1.42 -6.44 8.25
C VAL A 28 1.51 -5.25 7.28
N PHE A 29 0.37 -4.66 6.91
CA PHE A 29 0.34 -3.47 6.04
C PHE A 29 1.19 -2.33 6.61
N TRP A 30 1.10 -2.11 7.92
CA TRP A 30 1.80 -1.04 8.62
C TRP A 30 3.27 -1.33 8.90
N LEU A 31 3.73 -2.57 8.65
CA LEU A 31 5.16 -2.89 8.64
C LEU A 31 5.84 -2.42 7.34
N VAL A 32 5.09 -2.36 6.23
CA VAL A 32 5.65 -2.12 4.88
C VAL A 32 5.35 -0.73 4.34
N VAL A 33 4.27 -0.10 4.80
CA VAL A 33 3.83 1.22 4.36
C VAL A 33 3.63 2.12 5.58
N SER A 34 4.12 3.36 5.46
CA SER A 34 3.89 4.41 6.44
C SER A 34 2.88 5.44 5.93
N ALA A 35 2.12 6.02 6.85
CA ALA A 35 1.21 7.12 6.60
C ALA A 35 1.28 8.13 7.74
N SER A 36 0.98 9.39 7.47
CA SER A 36 0.79 10.41 8.50
C SER A 36 -0.63 10.35 9.07
N GLY A 37 -0.73 10.31 10.40
CA GLY A 37 -2.01 10.33 11.11
C GLY A 37 -2.87 9.07 10.94
N HIS A 38 -4.15 9.18 11.29
CA HIS A 38 -5.09 8.06 11.28
C HIS A 38 -5.67 7.83 9.87
N VAL A 39 -5.57 6.61 9.35
CA VAL A 39 -6.14 6.20 8.05
C VAL A 39 -7.49 5.50 8.28
N SER A 40 -8.52 5.98 7.59
CA SER A 40 -9.93 5.64 7.84
C SER A 40 -10.62 5.01 6.64
N ARG A 41 -9.98 4.96 5.47
CA ARG A 41 -10.46 4.30 4.25
C ARG A 41 -9.61 3.08 3.94
N PRO A 42 -10.12 2.14 3.13
CA PRO A 42 -9.35 0.98 2.74
C PRO A 42 -8.11 1.34 1.91
N CYS A 43 -7.01 0.63 2.13
CA CYS A 43 -5.75 0.79 1.41
C CYS A 43 -5.26 -0.56 0.89
N TYR A 44 -4.59 -0.53 -0.26
CA TYR A 44 -4.11 -1.73 -0.96
C TYR A 44 -2.67 -1.52 -1.38
N PHE A 45 -1.75 -2.23 -0.76
CA PHE A 45 -0.34 -2.25 -1.14
C PHE A 45 -0.09 -3.45 -2.03
N TYR A 46 0.33 -3.22 -3.26
CA TYR A 46 0.66 -4.27 -4.22
C TYR A 46 2.17 -4.38 -4.36
N LEU A 47 2.70 -5.57 -4.07
CA LEU A 47 4.08 -5.93 -4.26
C LEU A 47 4.17 -6.97 -5.38
N PRO A 48 4.51 -6.59 -6.62
CA PRO A 48 4.66 -7.54 -7.70
C PRO A 48 5.89 -8.44 -7.50
N ALA A 49 5.89 -9.62 -8.12
CA ALA A 49 7.07 -10.49 -8.14
C ALA A 49 8.26 -9.83 -8.85
N GLN A 50 7.98 -8.97 -9.83
CA GLN A 50 8.97 -8.20 -10.58
C GLN A 50 8.45 -6.78 -10.79
N GLY A 51 9.31 -5.77 -10.63
CA GLY A 51 8.96 -4.36 -10.74
C GLY A 51 8.79 -3.66 -9.40
N GLU A 52 8.24 -2.46 -9.43
CA GLU A 52 8.11 -1.60 -8.25
C GLU A 52 6.77 -1.81 -7.54
N PRO A 53 6.73 -1.69 -6.20
CA PRO A 53 5.49 -1.75 -5.46
C PRO A 53 4.64 -0.50 -5.71
N THR A 54 3.33 -0.68 -5.61
CA THR A 54 2.34 0.41 -5.76
C THR A 54 1.37 0.40 -4.59
N LEU A 55 0.77 1.56 -4.33
CA LEU A 55 -0.19 1.75 -3.26
C LEU A 55 -1.46 2.41 -3.81
N LEU A 56 -2.58 1.72 -3.70
CA LEU A 56 -3.89 2.25 -4.04
C LEU A 56 -4.62 2.74 -2.77
N VAL A 57 -4.94 4.03 -2.74
CA VAL A 57 -5.58 4.70 -1.58
C VAL A 57 -6.76 5.56 -2.00
N HIS A 58 -7.64 5.87 -1.06
CA HIS A 58 -8.73 6.80 -1.33
C HIS A 58 -8.18 8.23 -1.49
N HIS A 59 -8.68 9.00 -2.47
CA HIS A 59 -8.14 10.33 -2.82
C HIS A 59 -8.07 11.31 -1.64
N VAL A 60 -9.07 11.27 -0.73
CA VAL A 60 -9.09 12.11 0.49
C VAL A 60 -7.98 11.78 1.50
N GLU A 61 -7.34 10.62 1.36
CA GLU A 61 -6.26 10.17 2.23
C GLU A 61 -4.90 10.13 1.51
N ALA A 62 -4.84 10.44 0.21
CA ALA A 62 -3.62 10.40 -0.58
C ALA A 62 -2.47 11.20 0.03
N GLY A 63 -2.76 12.41 0.52
CA GLY A 63 -1.77 13.26 1.17
C GLY A 63 -1.13 12.64 2.42
N LYS A 64 -1.78 11.65 3.06
CA LYS A 64 -1.21 10.95 4.22
C LYS A 64 -0.04 10.05 3.83
N PHE A 65 0.01 9.60 2.59
CA PHE A 65 1.01 8.65 2.07
C PHE A 65 2.09 9.32 1.22
N ALA A 66 2.16 10.66 1.20
CA ALA A 66 3.12 11.40 0.39
C ALA A 66 4.59 11.01 0.66
N ASP A 67 4.90 10.68 1.92
CA ASP A 67 6.25 10.28 2.36
C ASP A 67 6.42 8.75 2.47
N SER A 68 5.48 7.97 1.92
CA SER A 68 5.51 6.50 2.03
C SER A 68 6.65 5.85 1.24
N GLY A 69 7.24 6.56 0.27
CA GLY A 69 8.28 6.02 -0.61
C GLY A 69 7.77 5.00 -1.63
N VAL A 70 6.45 4.83 -1.75
CA VAL A 70 5.77 3.94 -2.70
C VAL A 70 4.96 4.78 -3.68
N GLU A 71 4.88 4.36 -4.95
CA GLU A 71 4.04 5.04 -5.93
C GLU A 71 2.56 4.96 -5.51
N VAL A 72 1.91 6.12 -5.34
CA VAL A 72 0.53 6.22 -4.87
C VAL A 72 -0.42 6.45 -6.05
N SER A 73 -1.32 5.49 -6.27
CA SER A 73 -2.51 5.62 -7.10
C SER A 73 -3.74 5.91 -6.24
N VAL A 74 -4.69 6.69 -6.77
CA VAL A 74 -5.86 7.14 -6.01
C VAL A 74 -7.17 6.67 -6.62
N TYR A 75 -8.13 6.31 -5.76
CA TYR A 75 -9.53 6.06 -6.13
C TYR A 75 -10.48 6.99 -5.37
N SER A 76 -11.66 7.25 -5.92
CA SER A 76 -12.71 8.09 -5.31
C SER A 76 -14.02 7.35 -5.05
N SER A 77 -14.19 6.17 -5.67
CA SER A 77 -15.35 5.29 -5.51
C SER A 77 -14.95 3.86 -5.81
N ARG A 78 -15.86 2.91 -5.61
CA ARG A 78 -15.66 1.51 -6.03
C ARG A 78 -15.47 1.38 -7.54
N ASP A 79 -16.21 2.18 -8.31
CA ASP A 79 -16.17 2.14 -9.78
C ASP A 79 -14.84 2.67 -10.33
N SER A 80 -14.15 3.53 -9.58
CA SER A 80 -12.83 4.06 -9.94
C SER A 80 -11.67 3.20 -9.43
N MET A 81 -11.92 1.98 -8.94
CA MET A 81 -10.86 1.05 -8.47
C MET A 81 -10.36 0.11 -9.59
N LEU A 82 -10.70 0.39 -10.84
CA LEU A 82 -10.30 -0.38 -12.04
C LEU A 82 -9.18 0.34 -12.80
#